data_AF-A3DM39-F1
#
_entry.id   AF-A3DM39-F1
#
_cell.length_a   1.000
_cell.length_b   1.000
_cell.length_c   1.000
_cell.angle_alpha   90.00
_cell.angle_beta   90.00
_cell.angle_gamma   90.00
#
_symmetry.space_group_name_H-M   'P 1'
#
loop_
_entity.id
_entity.type
_entity.pdbx_description
1 polymer ?
#
loop_
_entity_poly.entity_id
_entity_poly.type
_entity_poly.pdbx_seq_one_letter_code
_entity_poly.pdbx_strand_id
1 'polypeptide(L)'
;MSDNDILEFAKNLVKVEKEYAKRLEKTAKNAENLAVKAIIEAISMDSQKHSLLYKAIAEGLENIDYLTKPETEALLGEIEYHIQTEAEFIRELESKIKTCENESVKFILNSILKDEIYHHTLLRYIKEFIQRKVKALDENLWKIIWESIK
;
A
#
# COMPACT_ATOMS: atom_id res chain seq x y z
N MET A 1 -7.18 6.74 -22.26
CA MET A 1 -5.79 6.38 -22.59
C MET A 1 -5.82 5.02 -23.26
N SER A 2 -5.06 4.80 -24.33
CA SER A 2 -4.87 3.46 -24.89
C SER A 2 -3.97 2.61 -23.98
N ASP A 3 -3.97 1.29 -24.13
CA ASP A 3 -3.09 0.40 -23.34
C ASP A 3 -1.61 0.76 -23.50
N ASN A 4 -1.20 1.18 -24.70
CA ASN A 4 0.15 1.68 -24.94
C ASN A 4 0.43 2.99 -24.18
N ASP A 5 -0.53 3.92 -24.13
CA ASP A 5 -0.38 5.15 -23.35
C ASP A 5 -0.26 4.85 -21.85
N ILE A 6 -1.02 3.87 -21.35
CA ILE A 6 -0.97 3.45 -19.94
C ILE A 6 0.36 2.77 -19.64
N LEU A 7 0.85 1.90 -20.54
CA LEU A 7 2.13 1.23 -20.41
C LEU A 7 3.30 2.22 -20.34
N GLU A 8 3.32 3.20 -21.25
CA GLU A 8 4.35 4.24 -21.26
C GLU A 8 4.28 5.11 -20.00
N PHE A 9 3.07 5.52 -19.60
CA PHE A 9 2.83 6.28 -18.38
C PHE A 9 3.33 5.53 -17.13
N ALA A 10 2.94 4.25 -16.97
CA ALA A 10 3.34 3.43 -15.84
C ALA A 10 4.86 3.23 -15.79
N LYS A 11 5.50 2.91 -16.93
CA LYS A 11 6.97 2.78 -17.02
C LYS A 11 7.69 4.07 -16.66
N ASN A 12 7.14 5.22 -17.02
CA ASN A 12 7.69 6.51 -16.62
C ASN A 12 7.58 6.72 -15.11
N LEU A 13 6.42 6.46 -14.52
CA LEU A 13 6.21 6.62 -13.07
C LEU A 13 7.04 5.67 -12.22
N VAL A 14 7.32 4.44 -12.69
CA VAL A 14 8.28 3.54 -12.04
C VAL A 14 9.64 4.24 -11.85
N LYS A 15 10.13 4.95 -12.88
CA LYS A 15 11.42 5.64 -12.86
C LYS A 15 11.38 6.85 -11.93
N VAL A 16 10.34 7.68 -12.04
CA VAL A 16 10.16 8.89 -11.23
C VAL A 16 10.09 8.54 -9.75
N GLU A 17 9.25 7.58 -9.36
CA GLU A 17 9.08 7.18 -7.96
C GLU A 17 10.36 6.57 -7.38
N LYS A 18 11.12 5.77 -8.16
CA LYS A 18 12.43 5.28 -7.72
C LYS A 18 13.44 6.40 -7.49
N GLU A 19 13.41 7.43 -8.32
CA GLU A 19 14.28 8.59 -8.13
C GLU A 19 13.88 9.38 -6.89
N TYR A 20 12.58 9.58 -6.67
CA TYR A 20 12.06 10.26 -5.49
C TYR A 20 12.40 9.53 -4.20
N ALA A 21 12.18 8.22 -4.13
CA ALA A 21 12.60 7.40 -3.00
C ALA A 21 14.11 7.60 -2.69
N LYS A 22 14.98 7.46 -3.71
CA LYS A 22 16.43 7.65 -3.52
C LYS A 22 16.80 9.05 -3.02
N ARG A 23 16.08 10.09 -3.46
CA ARG A 23 16.32 11.47 -3.02
C ARG A 23 15.86 11.65 -1.56
N LEU A 24 14.68 11.14 -1.21
CA LEU A 24 14.14 11.20 0.15
C LEU A 24 15.00 10.41 1.15
N GLU A 25 15.45 9.20 0.80
CA GLU A 25 16.41 8.42 1.60
C GLU A 25 17.69 9.21 1.90
N LYS A 26 18.24 9.94 0.92
CA LYS A 26 19.42 10.79 1.12
C LYS A 26 19.09 11.98 2.03
N THR A 27 17.95 12.62 1.83
CA THR A 27 17.50 13.72 2.69
C THR A 27 17.32 13.27 4.13
N ALA A 28 16.69 12.12 4.36
CA ALA A 28 16.51 11.53 5.68
C ALA A 28 17.85 11.26 6.39
N LYS A 29 18.85 10.73 5.67
CA LYS A 29 20.19 10.49 6.23
C LYS A 29 20.86 11.74 6.79
N ASN A 30 20.51 12.91 6.26
CA ASN A 30 21.06 14.20 6.69
C ASN A 30 20.22 14.86 7.80
N ALA A 31 19.07 14.29 8.19
CA ALA A 31 18.23 14.84 9.24
C ALA A 31 18.73 14.38 10.62
N GLU A 32 19.08 15.35 11.48
CA GLU A 32 19.47 15.08 12.87
C GLU A 32 18.26 14.82 13.78
N ASN A 33 17.13 15.48 13.51
CA ASN A 33 15.90 15.27 14.26
C ASN A 33 15.28 13.91 13.91
N LEU A 34 15.18 13.02 14.90
CA LEU A 34 14.69 11.65 14.71
C LEU A 34 13.26 11.58 14.14
N ALA A 35 12.37 12.47 14.56
CA ALA A 35 10.99 12.47 14.08
C ALA A 35 10.92 12.90 12.60
N VAL A 36 11.65 13.96 12.24
CA VAL A 36 11.76 14.42 10.84
C VAL A 36 12.39 13.33 9.97
N LYS A 37 13.45 12.69 10.45
CA LYS A 37 14.10 11.58 9.76
C LYS A 37 13.12 10.44 9.49
N ALA A 38 12.41 9.96 10.52
CA ALA A 38 11.45 8.87 10.39
C ALA A 38 10.32 9.19 9.40
N ILE A 39 9.79 10.42 9.42
CA ILE A 39 8.73 10.85 8.48
C ILE A 39 9.25 10.85 7.04
N ILE A 40 10.45 11.39 6.79
CA ILE A 40 11.03 11.42 5.43
C ILE A 40 11.35 10.00 4.94
N GLU A 41 11.81 9.12 5.82
CA GLU A 41 12.01 7.69 5.51
C GLU A 41 10.68 7.01 5.16
N ALA A 42 9.61 7.25 5.91
CA ALA A 42 8.28 6.70 5.61
C ALA A 42 7.77 7.16 4.23
N ILE A 43 7.89 8.45 3.90
CA ILE A 43 7.50 8.96 2.57
C ILE A 43 8.35 8.33 1.46
N SER A 44 9.64 8.06 1.73
CA SER A 44 10.48 7.34 0.77
C SER A 44 9.98 5.91 0.53
N MET A 45 9.56 5.21 1.59
CA MET A 45 8.97 3.87 1.48
C MET A 45 7.67 3.89 0.68
N ASP A 46 6.86 4.95 0.81
CA ASP A 46 5.67 5.14 -0.03
C ASP A 46 6.02 5.28 -1.51
N SER A 47 7.05 6.06 -1.86
CA SER A 47 7.52 6.12 -3.25
C SER A 47 8.02 4.76 -3.76
N GLN A 48 8.68 3.95 -2.91
CA GLN A 48 9.05 2.58 -3.29
C GLN A 48 7.81 1.71 -3.55
N LYS A 49 6.80 1.79 -2.67
CA LYS A 49 5.49 1.13 -2.81
C LYS A 49 4.81 1.53 -4.12
N HIS A 50 4.73 2.82 -4.43
CA HIS A 50 4.13 3.32 -5.66
C HIS A 50 4.85 2.81 -6.90
N SER A 51 6.20 2.82 -6.89
CA SER A 51 6.99 2.26 -7.98
C SER A 51 6.68 0.79 -8.24
N LEU A 52 6.49 -0.01 -7.17
CA LEU A 52 6.11 -1.40 -7.28
C LEU A 52 4.72 -1.57 -7.91
N LEU A 53 3.75 -0.76 -7.52
CA LEU A 53 2.39 -0.80 -8.08
C LEU A 53 2.36 -0.38 -9.56
N TYR A 54 3.07 0.68 -9.93
CA TYR A 54 3.19 1.06 -11.35
C TYR A 54 3.91 0.00 -12.18
N LYS A 55 4.89 -0.68 -11.59
CA LYS A 55 5.56 -1.81 -12.23
C LYS A 55 4.59 -2.95 -12.50
N ALA A 56 3.73 -3.30 -11.52
CA ALA A 56 2.70 -4.32 -11.69
C ALA A 56 1.70 -3.97 -12.80
N ILE A 57 1.32 -2.69 -12.95
CA ILE A 57 0.49 -2.22 -14.07
C ILE A 57 1.21 -2.46 -15.41
N ALA A 58 2.47 -2.05 -15.53
CA ALA A 58 3.24 -2.20 -16.76
C ALA A 58 3.43 -3.68 -17.15
N GLU A 59 3.81 -4.53 -16.19
CA GLU A 59 4.05 -5.95 -16.42
C GLU A 59 2.74 -6.71 -16.69
N GLY A 60 1.64 -6.34 -16.02
CA GLY A 60 0.32 -6.95 -16.22
C GLY A 60 -0.31 -6.65 -17.58
N LEU A 61 0.05 -5.51 -18.21
CA LEU A 61 -0.34 -5.20 -19.59
C LEU A 61 0.47 -6.01 -20.62
N GLU A 62 1.69 -6.41 -20.26
CA GLU A 62 2.58 -7.18 -21.14
C GLU A 62 2.39 -8.70 -20.98
N ASN A 63 2.04 -9.18 -19.78
CA ASN A 63 1.90 -10.60 -19.45
C ASN A 63 0.73 -10.84 -18.48
N ILE A 64 0.00 -11.94 -18.68
CA ILE A 64 -1.01 -12.42 -17.73
C ILE A 64 -0.40 -13.60 -16.96
N ASP A 65 -0.05 -13.37 -15.69
CA ASP A 65 0.40 -14.43 -14.79
C ASP A 65 -0.78 -15.06 -14.02
N TYR A 66 -0.69 -16.38 -13.82
CA TYR A 66 -1.70 -17.16 -13.10
C TYR A 66 -1.12 -17.65 -11.78
N LEU A 67 -1.85 -17.45 -10.67
CA LEU A 67 -1.51 -18.07 -9.39
C LEU A 67 -1.66 -19.58 -9.46
N THR A 68 -0.65 -20.31 -8.94
CA THR A 68 -0.76 -21.77 -8.79
C THR A 68 -1.60 -22.13 -7.55
N LYS A 69 -2.14 -23.36 -7.49
CA LYS A 69 -2.97 -23.80 -6.35
C LYS A 69 -2.20 -23.81 -5.01
N PRO A 70 -0.95 -24.32 -4.93
CA PRO A 70 -0.19 -24.28 -3.67
C PRO A 70 0.17 -22.85 -3.23
N GLU A 71 0.51 -21.99 -4.19
CA GLU A 71 0.76 -20.56 -3.96
C GLU A 71 -0.49 -19.83 -3.45
N THR A 72 -1.66 -20.18 -3.98
CA THR A 72 -2.96 -19.65 -3.53
C THR A 72 -3.26 -20.00 -2.07
N GLU A 73 -3.05 -21.25 -1.65
CA GLU A 73 -3.36 -21.69 -0.28
C GLU A 73 -2.43 -21.04 0.76
N ALA A 74 -1.12 -20.98 0.49
CA ALA A 74 -0.16 -20.31 1.37
C ALA A 74 -0.45 -18.80 1.48
N LEU A 75 -0.71 -18.15 0.33
CA LEU A 75 -1.01 -16.72 0.28
C LEU A 75 -2.32 -16.37 1.04
N LEU A 76 -3.35 -17.21 0.92
CA LEU A 76 -4.60 -17.01 1.66
C LEU A 76 -4.40 -17.06 3.18
N GLY A 77 -3.59 -18.00 3.68
CA GLY A 77 -3.30 -18.10 5.11
C GLY A 77 -2.66 -16.84 5.67
N GLU A 78 -1.64 -16.32 5.00
CA GLU A 78 -0.96 -15.08 5.40
C GLU A 78 -1.88 -13.87 5.32
N ILE A 79 -2.67 -13.75 4.25
CA ILE A 79 -3.63 -12.64 4.10
C ILE A 79 -4.68 -12.67 5.22
N GLU A 80 -5.22 -13.84 5.55
CA GLU A 80 -6.21 -13.96 6.63
C GLU A 80 -5.64 -13.58 7.99
N TYR A 81 -4.41 -13.99 8.27
CA TYR A 81 -3.70 -13.60 9.48
C TYR A 81 -3.50 -12.08 9.57
N HIS A 82 -3.07 -11.44 8.48
CA HIS A 82 -2.90 -9.99 8.45
C HIS A 82 -4.22 -9.22 8.58
N ILE A 83 -5.30 -9.68 7.92
CA ILE A 83 -6.64 -9.08 8.08
C ILE A 83 -7.07 -9.08 9.56
N GLN A 84 -6.86 -10.18 10.28
CA GLN A 84 -7.21 -10.29 11.70
C GLN A 84 -6.34 -9.36 12.55
N THR A 85 -5.02 -9.40 12.32
CA THR A 85 -4.04 -8.58 13.04
C THR A 85 -4.31 -7.09 12.87
N GLU A 86 -4.54 -6.62 11.64
CA GLU A 86 -4.82 -5.22 11.36
C GLU A 86 -6.16 -4.79 11.97
N ALA A 87 -7.19 -5.65 11.96
CA ALA A 87 -8.46 -5.32 12.60
C ALA A 87 -8.32 -5.11 14.12
N GLU A 88 -7.47 -5.90 14.78
CA GLU A 88 -7.15 -5.72 16.20
C GLU A 88 -6.36 -4.43 16.43
N PHE A 89 -5.35 -4.20 15.61
CA PHE A 89 -4.47 -3.04 15.73
C PHE A 89 -5.21 -1.72 15.46
N ILE A 90 -6.09 -1.67 14.46
CA ILE A 90 -6.99 -0.54 14.18
C ILE A 90 -7.80 -0.17 15.43
N ARG A 91 -8.45 -1.16 16.06
CA ARG A 91 -9.24 -0.93 17.28
C ARG A 91 -8.39 -0.38 18.42
N GLU A 92 -7.17 -0.91 18.57
CA GLU A 92 -6.24 -0.43 19.59
C GLU A 92 -5.83 1.02 19.32
N LEU A 93 -5.41 1.34 18.09
CA LEU A 93 -5.04 2.70 17.68
C LEU A 93 -6.19 3.69 17.91
N GLU A 94 -7.40 3.36 17.46
CA GLU A 94 -8.59 4.20 17.69
C GLU A 94 -8.83 4.47 19.18
N SER A 95 -8.65 3.46 20.04
CA SER A 95 -8.78 3.63 21.48
C SER A 95 -7.68 4.52 22.06
N LYS A 96 -6.42 4.32 21.65
CA LYS A 96 -5.27 5.09 22.17
C LYS A 96 -5.29 6.55 21.72
N ILE A 97 -5.70 6.80 20.47
CA ILE A 97 -5.82 8.15 19.90
C ILE A 97 -6.80 9.00 20.70
N LYS A 98 -7.94 8.43 21.14
CA LYS A 98 -8.96 9.13 21.94
C LYS A 98 -8.42 9.66 23.27
N THR A 99 -7.50 8.94 23.89
CA THR A 99 -6.90 9.29 25.19
C THR A 99 -5.54 9.97 25.07
N CYS A 100 -5.02 10.17 23.85
CA CYS A 100 -3.71 10.78 23.64
C CYS A 100 -3.80 12.31 23.76
N GLU A 101 -3.12 12.89 24.74
CA GLU A 101 -3.05 14.36 24.92
C GLU A 101 -1.93 15.00 24.11
N ASN A 102 -0.89 14.23 23.75
CA ASN A 102 0.22 14.75 22.97
C ASN A 102 -0.16 14.84 21.48
N GLU A 103 -0.40 16.05 21.00
CA GLU A 103 -0.88 16.30 19.64
C GLU A 103 0.10 15.83 18.54
N SER A 104 1.41 15.89 18.78
CA SER A 104 2.40 15.36 17.82
C SER A 104 2.34 13.83 17.72
N VAL A 105 2.19 13.14 18.86
CA VAL A 105 2.01 11.68 18.88
C VAL A 105 0.66 11.31 18.27
N LYS A 106 -0.41 12.02 18.62
CA LYS A 106 -1.75 11.82 18.05
C LYS A 106 -1.73 11.99 16.53
N PHE A 107 -1.00 12.96 15.99
CA PHE A 107 -0.84 13.13 14.55
C PHE A 107 -0.22 11.88 13.90
N ILE A 108 0.88 11.37 14.44
CA ILE A 108 1.55 10.16 13.90
C ILE A 108 0.63 8.94 14.00
N LEU A 109 -0.04 8.74 15.14
CA LEU A 109 -0.96 7.62 15.33
C LEU A 109 -2.14 7.69 14.35
N ASN A 110 -2.66 8.87 14.04
CA ASN A 110 -3.71 9.03 13.03
C ASN A 110 -3.20 8.73 11.62
N SER A 111 -1.96 9.07 11.28
CA SER A 111 -1.36 8.72 9.99
C SER A 111 -1.22 7.20 9.86
N ILE A 112 -0.71 6.51 10.89
CA ILE A 112 -0.62 5.05 10.91
C ILE A 112 -2.01 4.42 10.81
N LEU A 113 -2.99 4.89 11.58
CA LEU A 113 -4.37 4.37 11.54
C LEU A 113 -4.96 4.42 10.12
N LYS A 114 -4.71 5.49 9.37
CA LYS A 114 -5.17 5.59 7.97
C LYS A 114 -4.54 4.52 7.08
N ASP A 115 -3.24 4.29 7.24
CA ASP A 115 -2.52 3.26 6.49
C ASP A 115 -3.07 1.86 6.82
N GLU A 116 -3.28 1.56 8.11
CA GLU A 116 -3.82 0.25 8.52
C GLU A 116 -5.25 0.02 8.01
N ILE A 117 -6.13 1.04 8.04
CA ILE A 117 -7.48 0.94 7.46
C ILE A 117 -7.41 0.65 5.96
N TYR A 118 -6.49 1.31 5.26
CA TYR A 118 -6.26 1.09 3.84
C TYR A 118 -5.74 -0.33 3.56
N HIS A 119 -4.71 -0.78 4.29
CA HIS A 119 -4.15 -2.12 4.17
C HIS A 119 -5.21 -3.20 4.43
N HIS A 120 -5.99 -3.04 5.50
CA HIS A 120 -7.03 -3.98 5.88
C HIS A 120 -8.08 -4.13 4.79
N THR A 121 -8.48 -3.00 4.22
CA THR A 121 -9.42 -2.95 3.11
C THR A 121 -8.84 -3.66 1.88
N LEU A 122 -7.60 -3.37 1.52
CA LEU A 122 -6.91 -3.97 0.37
C LEU A 122 -6.74 -5.49 0.52
N LEU A 123 -6.30 -5.96 1.68
CA LEU A 123 -6.09 -7.38 1.95
C LEU A 123 -7.38 -8.19 1.87
N ARG A 124 -8.50 -7.65 2.40
CA ARG A 124 -9.82 -8.27 2.26
C ARG A 124 -10.21 -8.45 0.80
N TYR A 125 -9.88 -7.50 -0.06
CA TYR A 125 -10.11 -7.64 -1.51
C TYR A 125 -9.20 -8.67 -2.16
N ILE A 126 -7.91 -8.67 -1.84
CA ILE A 126 -6.98 -9.67 -2.38
C ILE A 126 -7.47 -11.09 -2.00
N LYS A 127 -7.93 -11.28 -0.75
CA LYS A 127 -8.56 -12.53 -0.32
C LYS A 127 -9.76 -12.92 -1.20
N GLU A 128 -10.71 -12.01 -1.40
CA GLU A 128 -11.89 -12.29 -2.23
C GLU A 128 -11.52 -12.59 -3.69
N PHE A 129 -10.56 -11.85 -4.25
CA PHE A 129 -10.04 -12.04 -5.61
C PHE A 129 -9.47 -13.46 -5.78
N ILE A 130 -8.60 -13.87 -4.85
CA ILE A 130 -8.00 -15.21 -4.84
C ILE A 130 -9.08 -16.29 -4.71
N GLN A 131 -10.04 -16.13 -3.79
CA GLN A 131 -11.12 -17.10 -3.56
C GLN A 131 -12.07 -17.26 -4.75
N ARG A 132 -12.38 -16.16 -5.45
CA ARG A 132 -13.27 -16.16 -6.62
C ARG A 132 -12.57 -16.59 -7.92
N LYS A 133 -11.24 -16.77 -7.91
CA LYS A 133 -10.42 -17.10 -9.10
C LYS A 133 -10.68 -16.16 -10.28
N VAL A 134 -10.94 -14.88 -10.01
CA VAL A 134 -11.25 -13.91 -11.07
C VAL A 134 -9.99 -13.67 -11.90
N LYS A 135 -10.14 -13.58 -13.23
CA LYS A 135 -9.02 -13.44 -14.17
C LYS A 135 -8.37 -12.05 -14.20
N ALA A 136 -9.02 -11.03 -13.64
CA ALA A 136 -8.54 -9.65 -13.60
C ALA A 136 -9.13 -8.88 -12.41
N LEU A 137 -8.43 -7.84 -11.95
CA LEU A 137 -8.92 -6.89 -10.95
C LEU A 137 -10.07 -6.07 -11.60
N ASP A 138 -11.30 -6.24 -11.14
CA ASP A 138 -12.52 -5.58 -11.65
C ASP A 138 -12.44 -4.04 -11.52
N GLU A 139 -13.01 -3.26 -12.43
CA GLU A 139 -13.09 -1.78 -12.36
C GLU A 139 -13.78 -1.30 -11.06
N ASN A 140 -14.72 -2.09 -10.53
CA ASN A 140 -15.34 -1.82 -9.23
C ASN A 140 -14.33 -1.82 -8.08
N LEU A 141 -13.21 -2.54 -8.20
CA LEU A 141 -12.17 -2.63 -7.18
C LEU A 141 -11.44 -1.29 -7.01
N TRP A 142 -11.04 -0.66 -8.11
CA TRP A 142 -10.36 0.63 -8.08
C TRP A 142 -11.22 1.69 -7.42
N LYS A 143 -12.54 1.63 -7.66
CA LYS A 143 -13.51 2.52 -7.03
C LYS A 143 -13.53 2.34 -5.51
N ILE A 144 -13.55 1.11 -5.01
CA ILE A 144 -13.62 0.89 -3.55
C ILE A 144 -12.29 1.24 -2.85
N ILE A 145 -11.15 0.91 -3.47
CA ILE A 145 -9.83 1.34 -2.98
C ILE A 145 -9.74 2.87 -2.95
N TRP A 146 -10.30 3.56 -3.94
CA TRP A 146 -10.33 5.02 -4.00
C TRP A 146 -11.30 5.65 -2.98
N GLU A 147 -12.38 4.97 -2.64
CA GLU A 147 -13.34 5.43 -1.63
C GLU A 147 -12.83 5.23 -0.19
N SER A 148 -11.96 4.25 0.06
CA SER A 148 -11.38 4.01 1.40
C SER A 148 -10.24 4.97 1.78
N ILE A 149 -9.70 5.71 0.82
CA ILE A 149 -8.63 6.73 1.02
C ILE A 149 -9.16 8.17 1.06
N LYS A 150 -10.47 8.39 0.93
CA LYS A 150 -11.13 9.69 1.09
C LYS A 150 -11.62 9.91 2.51
#